data_AF-A0A087TXM4-F1
#
_entry.id   AF-A0A087TXM4-F1
#
_cell.length_a   1.000
_cell.length_b   1.000
_cell.length_c   1.000
_cell.angle_alpha   90.00
_cell.angle_beta   90.00
_cell.angle_gamma   90.00
#
_symmetry.space_group_name_H-M   'P 1'
#
loop_
_entity.id
_entity.type
_entity.pdbx_description
1 polymer ?
#
loop_
_entity_poly.entity_id
_entity_poly.type
_entity_poly.pdbx_seq_one_letter_code
_entity_poly.pdbx_strand_id
1 'polypeptide(L)'
;MLEHTDTKELQDGNIKAMLLPPQLTAICQHIYQVILETIKRNYHRKLLSTVIDKTEEGQDIIEIFKRINVRDAAYWVKQAWADIKGYNYQIMEQDKGDDGNMKMESTDESIMIKNC
;
A
#
# COMPACT_ATOMS: atom_id res chain seq x y z
N MET A 1 -6.18 -12.82 -28.49
CA MET A 1 -6.27 -11.34 -28.55
C MET A 1 -5.75 -10.77 -27.24
N LEU A 2 -4.46 -10.43 -27.24
CA LEU A 2 -3.79 -9.36 -26.48
C LEU A 2 -2.37 -9.39 -27.04
N GLU A 3 -2.11 -8.54 -28.03
CA GLU A 3 -0.79 -8.40 -28.62
C GLU A 3 0.15 -7.87 -27.53
N HIS A 4 1.07 -8.71 -27.07
CA HIS A 4 2.19 -8.28 -26.26
C HIS A 4 3.21 -7.62 -27.19
N THR A 5 3.33 -6.29 -27.12
CA THR A 5 4.46 -5.59 -27.73
C THR A 5 5.76 -6.20 -27.21
N ASP A 6 6.63 -6.63 -28.13
CA ASP A 6 7.90 -7.29 -27.82
C ASP A 6 8.71 -6.36 -26.90
N THR A 7 9.18 -6.86 -25.75
CA THR A 7 9.77 -6.05 -24.67
C THR A 7 11.03 -5.26 -25.10
N LYS A 8 11.54 -5.56 -26.29
CA LYS A 8 12.60 -4.83 -27.00
C LYS A 8 12.22 -3.38 -27.35
N GLU A 9 10.93 -3.05 -27.40
CA GLU A 9 10.44 -1.71 -27.75
C GLU A 9 10.29 -0.76 -26.54
N LEU A 10 10.49 -1.25 -25.31
CA LEU A 10 10.36 -0.47 -24.06
C LEU A 10 11.70 -0.32 -23.33
N GLN A 11 12.73 0.09 -24.08
CA GLN A 11 14.03 0.49 -23.52
C GLN A 11 14.39 1.89 -23.97
N ASP A 12 14.73 2.75 -23.02
CA ASP A 12 15.32 4.06 -23.27
C ASP A 12 16.62 4.16 -22.46
N GLY A 13 17.75 4.16 -23.16
CA GLY A 13 19.08 4.09 -22.55
C GLY A 13 19.24 2.91 -21.58
N ASN A 14 19.50 3.23 -20.31
CA ASN A 14 19.69 2.24 -19.23
C ASN A 14 18.38 1.85 -18.51
N ILE A 15 17.23 2.39 -18.93
CA ILE A 15 15.93 2.06 -18.34
C ILE A 15 15.32 0.94 -19.16
N LYS A 16 15.03 -0.19 -18.50
CA LYS A 16 14.39 -1.35 -19.10
C LYS A 16 13.07 -1.63 -18.43
N ALA A 17 11.99 -1.69 -19.20
CA ALA A 17 10.72 -2.23 -18.70
C ALA A 17 10.85 -3.75 -18.50
N MET A 18 10.49 -4.23 -17.31
CA MET A 18 10.34 -5.65 -17.03
C MET A 18 8.86 -5.96 -16.80
N LEU A 19 8.37 -6.99 -17.47
CA LEU A 19 7.06 -7.55 -17.16
C LEU A 19 7.19 -8.40 -15.90
N LEU A 20 6.46 -8.03 -14.85
CA LEU A 20 6.43 -8.80 -13.62
C LEU A 20 5.57 -10.05 -13.82
N PRO A 21 6.04 -11.24 -13.37
CA PRO A 21 5.21 -12.43 -13.33
C PRO A 21 3.93 -12.17 -12.52
N PRO A 22 2.79 -12.83 -12.84
CA PRO A 22 1.51 -12.60 -12.17
C PRO A 22 1.57 -12.68 -10.64
N GLN A 23 2.43 -13.57 -10.12
CA GLN A 23 2.65 -13.80 -8.69
C GLN A 23 3.36 -12.61 -8.01
N LEU A 24 4.35 -12.00 -8.67
CA LEU A 24 5.07 -10.82 -8.16
C LEU A 24 4.25 -9.54 -8.33
N THR A 25 3.42 -9.48 -9.38
CA THR A 25 2.47 -8.38 -9.57
C THR A 25 1.49 -8.29 -8.41
N ALA A 26 1.01 -9.42 -7.87
CA ALA A 26 0.11 -9.43 -6.71
C ALA A 26 0.77 -8.83 -5.44
N ILE A 27 2.04 -9.15 -5.18
CA ILE A 27 2.80 -8.57 -4.06
C ILE A 27 3.01 -7.07 -4.25
N CYS A 28 3.44 -6.66 -5.44
CA CYS A 28 3.58 -5.24 -5.76
C CYS A 28 2.24 -4.51 -5.64
N GLN A 29 1.16 -5.08 -6.15
CA GLN A 29 -0.20 -4.55 -6.02
C GLN A 29 -0.59 -4.36 -4.55
N HIS A 30 -0.28 -5.33 -3.69
CA HIS A 30 -0.55 -5.22 -2.26
C HIS A 30 0.23 -4.04 -1.63
N ILE A 31 1.51 -3.88 -1.97
CA ILE A 31 2.32 -2.73 -1.53
C ILE A 31 1.69 -1.40 -2.00
N TYR A 32 1.30 -1.32 -3.27
CA TYR A 32 0.61 -0.14 -3.80
C TYR A 32 -0.72 0.12 -3.10
N GLN A 33 -1.49 -0.92 -2.77
CA GLN A 33 -2.75 -0.80 -2.03
C GLN A 33 -2.53 -0.23 -0.64
N VAL A 34 -1.62 -0.82 0.15
CA VAL A 34 -1.33 -0.37 1.53
C VAL A 34 -0.85 1.09 1.55
N ILE A 35 0.05 1.45 0.62
CA ILE A 35 0.55 2.82 0.49
C ILE A 35 -0.58 3.77 0.11
N LEU A 36 -1.38 3.42 -0.91
CA LEU A 36 -2.46 4.26 -1.39
C LEU A 36 -3.56 4.46 -0.34
N GLU A 37 -3.94 3.41 0.38
CA GLU A 37 -4.90 3.47 1.48
C GLU A 37 -4.40 4.35 2.61
N THR A 38 -3.11 4.24 2.97
CA THR A 38 -2.49 5.11 3.98
C THR A 38 -2.55 6.57 3.56
N ILE A 39 -2.22 6.88 2.31
CA ILE A 39 -2.29 8.25 1.77
C ILE A 39 -3.73 8.76 1.83
N LYS A 40 -4.70 7.97 1.35
CA LYS A 40 -6.13 8.35 1.38
C LYS A 40 -6.60 8.63 2.80
N ARG A 41 -6.24 7.77 3.77
CA ARG A 41 -6.60 7.95 5.17
C ARG A 41 -6.01 9.23 5.77
N ASN A 42 -4.72 9.48 5.52
CA ASN A 42 -4.04 10.69 6.00
C ASN A 42 -4.59 11.96 5.34
N TYR A 43 -4.93 11.90 4.05
CA TYR A 43 -5.58 12.97 3.32
C TYR A 43 -6.96 13.29 3.92
N HIS A 44 -7.81 12.29 4.12
CA HIS A 44 -9.14 12.48 4.73
C HIS A 44 -9.03 13.08 6.14
N ARG A 45 -8.08 12.61 6.96
CA ARG A 45 -7.85 13.19 8.29
C ARG A 45 -7.56 14.68 8.21
N LYS A 46 -6.66 15.11 7.31
CA LYS A 46 -6.29 16.54 7.16
C LYS A 46 -7.45 17.38 6.65
N LEU A 47 -8.20 16.88 5.67
CA LEU A 47 -9.40 17.54 5.16
C LEU A 47 -10.42 17.76 6.28
N LEU A 48 -10.76 16.70 7.01
CA LEU A 48 -11.74 16.77 8.09
C LEU A 48 -11.27 17.67 9.23
N SER A 49 -10.01 17.57 9.66
CA SER A 49 -9.45 18.50 10.65
C SER A 49 -9.57 19.95 10.19
N THR A 50 -9.20 20.25 8.93
CA THR A 50 -9.32 21.61 8.39
C THR A 50 -10.77 22.11 8.39
N VAL A 51 -11.73 21.24 8.07
CA VAL A 51 -13.16 21.60 8.10
C VAL A 51 -13.64 21.84 9.52
N ILE A 52 -13.28 20.96 10.46
CA ILE A 52 -13.65 21.08 11.88
C ILE A 52 -13.09 22.38 12.46
N ASP A 53 -11.79 22.63 12.32
CA ASP A 53 -11.10 23.81 12.85
C ASP A 53 -11.78 25.10 12.36
N LYS A 54 -12.06 25.19 11.06
CA LYS A 54 -12.73 26.37 10.48
C LYS A 54 -14.20 26.50 10.89
N THR A 55 -14.87 25.38 11.14
CA THR A 55 -16.25 25.40 11.64
C THR A 55 -16.29 25.89 13.08
N GLU A 56 -15.31 25.51 13.91
CA GLU A 56 -15.14 26.03 15.27
C GLU A 56 -14.82 27.54 15.29
N GLU A 57 -14.14 28.05 14.26
CA GLU A 57 -13.95 29.48 14.00
C GLU A 57 -15.23 30.21 13.53
N GLY A 58 -16.36 29.48 13.39
CA GLY A 58 -17.66 30.03 13.00
C GLY A 58 -17.89 30.14 11.49
N GLN A 59 -17.05 29.52 10.66
CA GLN A 59 -17.28 29.48 9.21
C GLN A 59 -18.33 28.45 8.84
N ASP A 60 -19.14 28.76 7.83
CA ASP A 60 -20.09 27.80 7.25
C ASP A 60 -19.36 26.69 6.47
N ILE A 61 -19.82 25.45 6.63
CA ILE A 61 -19.22 24.27 6.00
C ILE A 61 -19.23 24.38 4.46
N ILE A 62 -20.30 24.91 3.86
CA ILE A 62 -20.39 25.05 2.41
C ILE A 62 -19.37 26.08 1.92
N GLU A 63 -19.18 27.18 2.64
CA GLU A 63 -18.14 28.15 2.31
C GLU A 63 -16.72 27.58 2.44
N ILE A 64 -16.47 26.75 3.45
CA ILE A 64 -15.17 26.07 3.61
C ILE A 64 -14.88 25.21 2.38
N PHE A 65 -15.82 24.34 1.98
CA PHE A 65 -15.63 23.47 0.81
C PHE A 65 -15.48 24.25 -0.50
N LYS A 66 -16.15 25.39 -0.66
CA LYS A 66 -15.99 26.26 -1.83
C LYS A 66 -14.59 26.90 -1.92
N ARG A 67 -13.93 27.13 -0.79
CA ARG A 67 -12.59 27.74 -0.73
C ARG A 67 -11.46 26.74 -0.97
N ILE A 68 -11.71 25.46 -0.69
CA ILE A 68 -10.75 24.38 -0.93
C ILE A 68 -10.53 24.25 -2.44
N ASN A 69 -9.28 24.33 -2.86
CA ASN A 69 -8.89 24.23 -4.26
C ASN A 69 -7.88 23.10 -4.49
N VAL A 70 -7.51 22.90 -5.76
CA VAL A 70 -6.56 21.85 -6.17
C VAL A 70 -5.19 22.01 -5.53
N ARG A 71 -4.74 23.25 -5.28
CA ARG A 71 -3.46 23.52 -4.59
C ARG A 71 -3.51 22.97 -3.16
N ASP A 72 -4.60 23.21 -2.43
CA ASP A 72 -4.76 22.70 -1.06
C ASP A 72 -4.77 21.17 -1.05
N ALA A 73 -5.52 20.56 -1.97
CA ALA A 73 -5.55 19.11 -2.13
C ALA A 73 -4.16 18.52 -2.44
N ALA A 74 -3.41 19.15 -3.34
CA ALA A 74 -2.03 18.73 -3.66
C ALA A 74 -1.09 18.86 -2.45
N TYR A 75 -1.23 19.92 -1.65
CA TYR A 75 -0.47 20.06 -0.41
C TYR A 75 -0.83 18.98 0.61
N TRP A 76 -2.10 18.63 0.75
CA TRP A 76 -2.51 17.55 1.66
C TRP A 76 -2.00 16.18 1.20
N VAL A 77 -1.99 15.90 -0.11
CA VAL A 77 -1.38 14.68 -0.66
C VAL A 77 0.13 14.65 -0.37
N LYS A 78 0.83 15.76 -0.61
CA LYS A 78 2.26 15.88 -0.30
C LYS A 78 2.54 15.58 1.19
N GLN A 79 1.74 16.16 2.09
CA GLN A 79 1.89 15.91 3.51
C GLN A 79 1.49 14.48 3.90
N ALA A 80 0.42 13.94 3.32
CA ALA A 80 -0.04 12.58 3.58
C ALA A 80 0.99 11.53 3.17
N TRP A 81 1.74 11.79 2.09
CA TRP A 81 2.89 11.00 1.67
C TRP A 81 4.05 11.07 2.66
N ALA A 82 4.39 12.28 3.14
CA ALA A 82 5.43 12.47 4.15
C ALA A 82 5.09 11.82 5.50
N ASP A 83 3.79 11.72 5.83
CA ASP A 83 3.28 11.13 7.06
C ASP A 83 3.27 9.57 7.03
N ILE A 84 3.68 8.93 5.92
CA ILE A 84 3.82 7.48 5.85
C ILE A 84 5.02 7.04 6.71
N LYS A 85 4.75 6.37 7.83
CA LYS A 85 5.78 5.90 8.77
C LYS A 85 6.57 4.71 8.21
N GLY A 86 7.81 4.56 8.71
CA GLY A 86 8.70 3.40 8.52
C GLY A 86 8.03 2.03 8.74
N TYR A 87 7.03 1.95 9.62
CA TYR A 87 6.29 0.71 9.93
C TYR A 87 5.55 0.11 8.71
N ASN A 88 5.10 0.93 7.76
CA ASN A 88 4.54 0.41 6.50
C ASN A 88 5.60 -0.36 5.69
N TYR A 89 6.88 -0.05 5.85
CA TYR A 89 7.99 -0.77 5.24
C TYR A 89 8.35 -2.06 6.00
N GLN A 90 7.97 -2.19 7.29
CA GLN A 90 8.23 -3.39 8.09
C GLN A 90 7.23 -4.53 7.78
N ILE A 91 5.98 -4.20 7.44
CA ILE A 91 5.04 -5.19 6.85
C ILE A 91 5.64 -5.75 5.53
N MET A 92 6.46 -4.98 4.81
CA MET A 92 7.15 -5.42 3.59
C MET A 92 8.35 -6.36 3.84
N GLU A 93 8.86 -6.45 5.08
CA GLU A 93 9.95 -7.36 5.47
C GLU A 93 9.46 -8.67 6.08
N GLN A 94 8.26 -8.71 6.66
CA GLN A 94 7.74 -9.92 7.34
C GLN A 94 7.24 -11.01 6.38
N ASP A 95 6.95 -10.68 5.12
CA ASP A 95 6.55 -11.67 4.09
C ASP A 95 7.76 -12.28 3.33
N LYS A 96 9.00 -11.96 3.73
CA LYS A 96 10.20 -12.62 3.21
C LYS A 96 10.73 -13.64 4.21
N GLY A 97 10.15 -14.84 4.17
CA GLY A 97 10.82 -16.06 4.60
C GLY A 97 10.06 -16.90 5.62
N ASP A 98 9.24 -17.81 5.13
CA ASP A 98 9.24 -19.19 5.65
C ASP A 98 9.11 -20.20 4.50
N ASP A 99 10.04 -20.10 3.54
CA ASP A 99 10.30 -21.17 2.58
C ASP A 99 11.64 -21.81 2.96
N GLY A 100 11.59 -22.91 3.72
CA GLY A 100 12.68 -23.88 3.74
C GLY A 100 13.11 -24.42 5.10
N ASN A 101 12.26 -25.20 5.77
CA ASN A 101 12.77 -26.32 6.58
C ASN A 101 11.80 -27.51 6.55
N MET A 102 11.64 -28.13 5.38
CA MET A 102 11.12 -29.49 5.30
C MET A 102 12.22 -30.44 5.78
N LYS A 103 12.32 -30.63 7.11
CA LYS A 103 13.02 -31.79 7.67
C LYS A 103 12.12 -33.00 7.49
N MET A 104 12.48 -33.80 6.50
CA MET A 104 12.02 -35.18 6.37
C MET A 104 12.69 -35.98 7.48
N GLU A 105 11.98 -36.21 8.59
CA GLU A 105 12.38 -37.19 9.60
C GLU A 105 11.23 -38.18 9.77
N SER A 106 11.41 -39.32 9.12
CA SER A 106 10.65 -40.53 9.34
C SER A 106 11.09 -41.11 10.68
N THR A 107 10.14 -41.33 11.58
CA THR A 107 10.06 -42.57 12.35
C THR A 107 8.65 -42.71 12.91
N ASP A 108 8.03 -43.84 12.59
CA ASP A 108 6.90 -44.42 13.32
C ASP A 108 7.15 -44.33 14.83
N GLU A 109 6.16 -43.87 15.59
CA GLU A 109 5.80 -44.48 16.87
C GLU A 109 4.42 -44.00 17.36
N SER A 110 3.48 -44.93 17.27
CA SER A 110 2.36 -45.17 18.20
C SER A 110 1.29 -44.08 18.40
N ILE A 111 0.15 -44.35 17.75
CA ILE A 111 -1.20 -43.99 18.20
C ILE A 111 -1.36 -44.30 19.71
N MET A 112 -1.63 -43.29 20.53
CA MET A 112 -2.35 -43.46 21.80
C MET A 112 -3.24 -42.26 22.14
N ILE A 113 -4.52 -42.43 21.76
CA ILE A 113 -5.79 -41.96 22.34
C ILE A 113 -5.68 -41.30 23.74
N LYS A 114 -6.32 -40.12 23.94
CA LYS A 114 -7.52 -39.94 24.81
C LYS A 114 -7.98 -38.49 24.95
N ASN A 115 -9.26 -38.33 24.62
CA ASN A 115 -10.16 -37.24 25.02
C ASN A 115 -10.01 -36.89 26.51
N CYS A 116 -9.87 -35.60 26.79
CA CYS A 116 -10.52 -34.84 27.86
C CYS A 116 -10.52 -33.37 27.44
#